data_AF-A0AAE3PM33-F1
#
_entry.id   AF-A0AAE3PM33-F1
#
_cell.length_a   1.000
_cell.length_b   1.000
_cell.length_c   1.000
_cell.angle_alpha   90.00
_cell.angle_beta   90.00
_cell.angle_gamma   90.00
#
_symmetry.space_group_name_H-M   'P 1'
#
loop_
_entity.id
_entity.type
_entity.pdbx_description
1 polymer ?
#
loop_
_entity_poly.entity_id
_entity_poly.type
_entity_poly.pdbx_seq_one_letter_code
_entity_poly.pdbx_strand_id
1 'polypeptide(L)'
;MSSQLHPQTLDELLHRGRYLFPTDVVDVVERFHATEGPGVPRSVITAYVSEVLGRLGRRAPYSVQRFESLLERRVTDLDMWIPKTVYVVAPGRVSVYPPRWHTRLTGVTDPAEYVVVIGRDLAAARGADATEPLPPVPRPLLVDAMMVLGGVDRPTAASLLRDAHHGRRIRVEPVQNPNAYVWVTDPDLRRQPETTKTDDGRAVSPTG
;
A
#
# COMPACT_ATOMS: atom_id res chain seq x y z
N MET A 1 -5.22 -24.15 -3.36
CA MET A 1 -4.91 -23.93 -4.79
C MET A 1 -3.43 -23.63 -4.88
N SER A 2 -2.68 -24.36 -5.71
CA SER A 2 -1.26 -24.10 -5.91
C SER A 2 -1.09 -22.70 -6.50
N SER A 3 -0.58 -21.75 -5.72
CA SER A 3 -0.25 -20.40 -6.20
C SER A 3 0.86 -20.53 -7.24
N GLN A 4 0.46 -20.59 -8.51
CA GLN A 4 1.39 -20.52 -9.61
C GLN A 4 2.15 -19.19 -9.49
N LEU A 5 3.48 -19.27 -9.45
CA LEU A 5 4.32 -18.08 -9.40
C LEU A 5 4.21 -17.36 -10.75
N HIS A 6 3.87 -16.07 -10.72
CA HIS A 6 3.75 -15.26 -11.92
C HIS A 6 5.16 -14.89 -12.44
N PRO A 7 5.47 -15.15 -13.73
CA PRO A 7 6.79 -14.86 -14.30
C PRO A 7 7.21 -13.40 -14.17
N GLN A 8 6.30 -12.46 -14.42
CA GLN A 8 6.58 -11.03 -14.30
C GLN A 8 7.03 -10.63 -12.88
N THR A 9 6.40 -11.20 -11.84
CA THR A 9 6.80 -10.96 -10.46
C THR A 9 8.20 -11.52 -10.18
N LEU A 10 8.51 -12.72 -10.70
CA LEU A 10 9.84 -13.32 -10.56
C LEU A 10 10.92 -12.48 -11.25
N ASP A 11 10.65 -12.01 -12.46
CA ASP A 11 11.56 -11.18 -13.24
C ASP A 11 11.86 -9.86 -12.52
N GLU A 12 10.83 -9.20 -11.96
CA GLU A 12 10.98 -7.99 -11.16
C GLU A 12 11.82 -8.24 -9.89
N LEU A 13 11.56 -9.34 -9.17
CA LEU A 13 12.33 -9.73 -7.99
C LEU A 13 13.79 -10.03 -8.34
N LEU A 14 14.04 -10.75 -9.44
CA LEU A 14 15.38 -11.05 -9.94
C LEU A 14 16.12 -9.79 -10.38
N HIS A 15 15.41 -8.82 -10.97
CA HIS A 15 15.98 -7.53 -11.34
C HIS A 15 16.46 -6.72 -10.12
N ARG A 16 15.75 -6.81 -8.98
CA ARG A 16 16.20 -6.23 -7.70
C ARG A 16 17.46 -6.93 -7.14
N GLY A 17 17.74 -8.16 -7.57
CA GLY A 17 19.04 -8.81 -7.45
C GLY A 17 19.50 -9.03 -6.00
N ARG A 18 20.68 -8.48 -5.65
CA ARG A 18 21.32 -8.70 -4.33
C ARG A 18 20.66 -7.93 -3.17
N TYR A 19 19.74 -7.03 -3.47
CA TYR A 19 19.09 -6.15 -2.48
C TYR A 19 17.63 -6.53 -2.25
N LEU A 20 17.34 -7.83 -2.16
CA LEU A 20 16.02 -8.30 -1.75
C LEU A 20 15.80 -7.91 -0.29
N PHE A 21 15.20 -6.76 -0.02
CA PHE A 21 14.72 -6.45 1.33
C PHE A 21 13.34 -7.08 1.53
N PRO A 22 12.96 -7.53 2.75
CA PRO A 22 11.64 -8.12 2.96
C PRO A 22 10.48 -7.23 2.52
N THR A 23 10.56 -5.93 2.79
CA THR A 23 9.57 -4.95 2.35
C THR A 23 9.45 -4.88 0.84
N ASP A 24 10.59 -4.97 0.14
CA ASP A 24 10.67 -4.87 -1.31
C ASP A 24 10.09 -6.11 -1.99
N VAL A 25 10.25 -7.28 -1.36
CA VAL A 25 9.61 -8.51 -1.82
C VAL A 25 8.10 -8.42 -1.66
N VAL A 26 7.61 -8.02 -0.48
CA VAL A 26 6.16 -7.89 -0.25
C VAL A 26 5.56 -6.88 -1.22
N ASP A 27 6.20 -5.72 -1.40
CA ASP A 27 5.79 -4.68 -2.36
C ASP A 27 5.64 -5.22 -3.79
N VAL A 28 6.65 -5.95 -4.30
CA VAL A 28 6.61 -6.51 -5.66
C VAL A 28 5.55 -7.60 -5.79
N VAL A 29 5.47 -8.51 -4.82
CA VAL A 29 4.46 -9.57 -4.85
C VAL A 29 3.06 -8.97 -4.80
N GLU A 30 2.82 -8.00 -3.92
CA GLU A 30 1.52 -7.35 -3.78
C GLU A 30 1.09 -6.57 -5.04
N ARG A 31 2.04 -5.95 -5.76
CA ARG A 31 1.76 -5.24 -7.02
C ARG A 31 1.49 -6.14 -8.22
N PHE A 32 2.10 -7.32 -8.28
CA PHE A 32 2.09 -8.16 -9.50
C PHE A 32 1.43 -9.53 -9.32
N HIS A 33 1.10 -9.92 -8.10
CA HIS A 33 0.37 -11.15 -7.79
C HIS A 33 -0.97 -10.79 -7.16
N ALA A 34 -2.01 -10.65 -8.00
CA ALA A 34 -3.36 -10.44 -7.52
C ALA A 34 -3.77 -11.59 -6.57
N THR A 35 -4.28 -11.25 -5.40
CA THR A 35 -4.86 -12.22 -4.47
C THR A 35 -6.28 -11.81 -4.11
N GLU A 36 -7.10 -12.79 -3.72
CA GLU A 36 -8.42 -12.50 -3.16
C GLU A 36 -8.25 -11.93 -1.75
N GLY A 37 -8.77 -10.73 -1.49
CA GLY A 37 -8.72 -10.07 -0.17
C GLY A 37 -7.46 -9.24 0.10
N PRO A 38 -7.39 -8.59 1.28
CA PRO A 38 -6.34 -7.61 1.58
C PRO A 38 -4.96 -8.26 1.75
N GLY A 39 -3.93 -7.58 1.26
CA GLY A 39 -2.53 -8.01 1.31
C GLY A 39 -2.27 -9.33 0.61
N VAL A 40 -1.13 -9.95 0.95
CA VAL A 40 -0.64 -11.18 0.34
C VAL A 40 -0.47 -12.26 1.42
N PRO A 41 -0.90 -13.51 1.17
CA PRO A 41 -0.60 -14.62 2.07
C PRO A 41 0.91 -14.81 2.23
N ARG A 42 1.37 -15.01 3.46
CA ARG A 42 2.79 -15.25 3.76
C ARG A 42 3.37 -16.45 3.01
N SER A 43 2.57 -17.49 2.79
CA SER A 43 2.96 -18.67 2.02
C SER A 43 3.31 -18.33 0.56
N VAL A 44 2.61 -17.37 -0.05
CA VAL A 44 2.90 -16.88 -1.42
C VAL A 44 4.24 -16.14 -1.42
N ILE A 45 4.49 -15.28 -0.44
CA ILE A 45 5.77 -14.57 -0.28
C ILE A 45 6.91 -15.57 -0.12
N THR A 46 6.79 -16.55 0.78
CA THR A 46 7.81 -17.60 0.98
C THR A 46 8.05 -18.41 -0.30
N ALA A 47 7.02 -18.70 -1.09
CA ALA A 47 7.17 -19.40 -2.36
C ALA A 47 8.00 -18.60 -3.38
N TYR A 48 7.72 -17.29 -3.54
CA TYR A 48 8.52 -16.41 -4.40
C TYR A 48 9.97 -16.31 -3.94
N VAL A 49 10.19 -16.15 -2.63
CA VAL A 49 11.54 -16.06 -2.06
C VAL A 49 12.31 -17.35 -2.25
N SER A 50 11.70 -18.50 -2.01
CA SER A 50 12.32 -19.80 -2.23
C SER A 50 12.77 -19.96 -3.67
N GLU A 51 11.92 -19.61 -4.64
CA GLU A 51 12.23 -19.68 -6.06
C GLU A 51 13.38 -18.72 -6.44
N VAL A 52 13.30 -17.45 -6.05
CA VAL A 52 14.31 -16.44 -6.39
C VAL A 52 15.67 -16.79 -5.78
N LEU A 53 15.71 -17.15 -4.49
CA LEU A 53 16.96 -17.52 -3.83
C LEU A 53 17.53 -18.83 -4.41
N GLY A 54 16.67 -19.78 -4.79
CA GLY A 54 17.07 -20.99 -5.51
C GLY A 54 17.76 -20.69 -6.84
N ARG A 55 17.19 -19.79 -7.66
CA ARG A 55 17.78 -19.34 -8.93
C ARG A 55 19.10 -18.59 -8.74
N LEU A 56 19.22 -17.80 -7.67
CA LEU A 56 20.46 -17.09 -7.35
C LEU A 56 21.57 -18.04 -6.85
N GLY A 57 21.20 -19.16 -6.23
CA GLY A 57 22.13 -20.17 -5.73
C GLY A 57 23.18 -19.57 -4.79
N ARG A 58 24.46 -19.76 -5.09
CA ARG A 58 25.57 -19.21 -4.28
C ARG A 58 25.64 -17.67 -4.24
N ARG A 59 24.92 -16.99 -5.13
CA ARG A 59 24.84 -15.52 -5.17
C ARG A 59 23.70 -14.98 -4.31
N ALA A 60 22.89 -15.85 -3.71
CA ALA A 60 21.81 -15.46 -2.82
C ALA A 60 22.36 -14.68 -1.61
N PRO A 61 21.78 -13.53 -1.26
CA PRO A 61 22.26 -12.71 -0.15
C PRO A 61 22.04 -13.36 1.23
N TYR A 62 21.10 -14.30 1.32
CA TYR A 62 20.73 -15.02 2.54
C TYR A 62 19.87 -16.25 2.22
N SER A 63 19.58 -17.09 3.23
CA SER A 63 18.65 -18.23 3.11
C SER A 63 17.19 -17.81 3.30
N VAL A 64 16.25 -18.68 2.90
CA VAL A 64 14.80 -18.48 3.13
C VAL A 64 14.50 -18.26 4.63
N GLN A 65 15.10 -19.04 5.52
CA GLN A 65 14.89 -18.89 6.97
C GLN A 65 15.36 -17.52 7.49
N ARG A 66 16.47 -17.02 6.93
CA ARG A 66 16.96 -15.68 7.27
C ARG A 66 16.07 -14.58 6.69
N PHE A 67 15.50 -14.77 5.50
CA PHE A 67 14.48 -13.88 4.96
C PHE A 67 13.28 -13.79 5.90
N GLU A 68 12.71 -14.92 6.31
CA GLU A 68 11.53 -14.96 7.18
C GLU A 68 11.80 -14.27 8.53
N SER A 69 12.99 -14.51 9.10
CA SER A 69 13.45 -13.82 10.32
C SER A 69 13.57 -12.30 10.15
N LEU A 70 13.98 -11.83 8.96
CA LEU A 70 14.08 -10.40 8.65
C LEU A 70 12.69 -9.80 8.38
N LEU A 71 11.79 -10.55 7.74
CA LEU A 71 10.41 -10.15 7.52
C LEU A 71 9.72 -9.95 8.86
N GLU A 72 9.87 -10.85 9.82
CA GLU A 72 9.18 -10.70 11.12
C GLU A 72 9.63 -9.48 11.92
N ARG A 73 10.88 -9.06 11.77
CA ARG A 73 11.35 -7.81 12.39
C ARG A 73 10.74 -6.55 11.79
N ARG A 74 10.06 -6.66 10.65
CA ARG A 74 9.42 -5.56 9.92
C ARG A 74 7.90 -5.61 10.01
N VAL A 75 7.33 -6.69 10.53
CA VAL A 75 5.89 -6.86 10.63
C VAL A 75 5.36 -6.08 11.83
N THR A 76 4.25 -5.39 11.63
CA THR A 76 3.51 -4.68 12.66
C THR A 76 2.01 -4.88 12.48
N ASP A 77 1.24 -4.70 13.55
CA ASP A 77 -0.21 -4.65 13.58
C ASP A 77 -0.75 -3.21 13.70
N LEU A 78 0.14 -2.21 13.67
CA LEU A 78 -0.26 -0.81 13.67
C LEU A 78 -1.17 -0.49 12.49
N ASP A 79 -2.15 0.36 12.73
CA ASP A 79 -3.06 0.85 11.71
C ASP A 79 -2.51 2.05 10.94
N MET A 80 -1.32 2.56 11.29
CA MET A 80 -0.71 3.74 10.70
C MET A 80 0.46 3.46 9.75
N TRP A 81 0.55 4.23 8.66
CA TRP A 81 1.64 4.09 7.71
C TRP A 81 2.98 4.61 8.28
N ILE A 82 3.99 3.77 8.15
CA ILE A 82 5.37 3.95 8.58
C ILE A 82 6.24 3.45 7.42
N PRO A 83 7.22 4.24 6.96
CA PRO A 83 8.09 3.81 5.87
C PRO A 83 8.85 2.51 6.20
N LYS A 84 8.97 1.62 5.21
CA LYS A 84 9.77 0.38 5.30
C LYS A 84 9.27 -0.60 6.38
N THR A 85 7.96 -0.67 6.53
CA THR A 85 7.23 -1.55 7.45
C THR A 85 6.29 -2.46 6.66
N VAL A 86 5.97 -3.62 7.22
CA VAL A 86 5.02 -4.58 6.69
C VAL A 86 3.88 -4.74 7.70
N TYR A 87 2.65 -4.79 7.24
CA TYR A 87 1.45 -4.75 8.07
C TYR A 87 0.72 -6.08 8.04
N VAL A 88 0.26 -6.56 9.20
CA VAL A 88 -0.73 -7.62 9.27
C VAL A 88 -2.08 -7.05 8.91
N VAL A 89 -2.67 -7.52 7.80
CA VAL A 89 -3.97 -7.01 7.30
C VAL A 89 -5.10 -8.03 7.40
N ALA A 90 -4.76 -9.30 7.58
CA ALA A 90 -5.66 -10.40 7.90
C ALA A 90 -4.83 -11.58 8.45
N PRO A 91 -5.46 -12.61 9.07
CA PRO A 91 -4.74 -13.77 9.56
C PRO A 91 -3.85 -14.41 8.47
N GLY A 92 -2.53 -14.44 8.73
CA GLY A 92 -1.54 -15.00 7.79
C GLY A 92 -1.27 -14.15 6.54
N ARG A 93 -1.81 -12.93 6.45
CA ARG A 93 -1.66 -12.01 5.31
C ARG A 93 -0.96 -10.73 5.72
N VAL A 94 -0.07 -10.28 4.84
CA VAL A 94 0.71 -9.07 5.05
C VAL A 94 0.68 -8.13 3.86
N SER A 95 0.84 -6.84 4.09
CA SER A 95 0.84 -5.79 3.07
C SER A 95 1.91 -4.75 3.35
N VAL A 96 2.38 -4.01 2.35
CA VAL A 96 3.17 -2.79 2.60
C VAL A 96 2.32 -1.57 2.96
N TYR A 97 0.98 -1.73 2.97
CA TYR A 97 0.01 -0.71 3.35
C TYR A 97 -0.74 -1.13 4.62
N PRO A 98 -1.04 -0.18 5.53
CA PRO A 98 -1.71 -0.49 6.78
C PRO A 98 -3.17 -0.92 6.59
N PRO A 99 -3.77 -1.66 7.56
CA PRO A 99 -5.17 -2.10 7.49
C PRO A 99 -6.18 -0.99 7.22
N ARG A 100 -5.92 0.22 7.74
CA ARG A 100 -6.82 1.37 7.53
C ARG A 100 -6.88 1.80 6.07
N TRP A 101 -5.79 1.63 5.31
CA TRP A 101 -5.79 1.93 3.87
C TRP A 101 -6.59 0.90 3.09
N HIS A 102 -6.45 -0.40 3.41
CA HIS A 102 -7.30 -1.44 2.80
C HIS A 102 -8.79 -1.16 3.08
N THR A 103 -9.13 -0.79 4.31
CA THR A 103 -10.52 -0.48 4.67
C THR A 103 -11.11 0.69 3.89
N ARG A 104 -10.32 1.74 3.63
CA ARG A 104 -10.81 2.97 2.98
C ARG A 104 -10.63 3.00 1.47
N LEU A 105 -9.59 2.38 0.94
CA LEU A 105 -9.13 2.57 -0.44
C LEU A 105 -9.26 1.32 -1.30
N THR A 106 -9.66 0.17 -0.75
CA THR A 106 -9.89 -1.02 -1.58
C THR A 106 -11.01 -0.76 -2.59
N GLY A 107 -10.69 -0.91 -3.88
CA GLY A 107 -11.59 -0.64 -5.00
C GLY A 107 -11.82 0.84 -5.32
N VAL A 108 -11.21 1.77 -4.57
CA VAL A 108 -11.27 3.20 -4.85
C VAL A 108 -10.34 3.52 -6.01
N THR A 109 -10.78 4.36 -6.95
CA THR A 109 -9.96 4.77 -8.10
C THR A 109 -9.73 6.29 -8.17
N ASP A 110 -10.32 7.07 -7.26
CA ASP A 110 -10.12 8.52 -7.24
C ASP A 110 -8.77 8.90 -6.58
N PRO A 111 -7.80 9.45 -7.33
CA PRO A 111 -6.52 9.84 -6.75
C PRO A 111 -6.61 10.88 -5.63
N ALA A 112 -7.65 11.73 -5.62
CA ALA A 112 -7.80 12.75 -4.58
C ALA A 112 -8.06 12.11 -3.20
N GLU A 113 -8.82 11.02 -3.16
CA GLU A 113 -9.12 10.27 -1.94
C GLU A 113 -7.86 9.61 -1.37
N TYR A 114 -7.02 9.02 -2.23
CA TYR A 114 -5.71 8.52 -1.82
C TYR A 114 -4.83 9.63 -1.25
N VAL A 115 -4.77 10.81 -1.89
CA VAL A 115 -3.96 11.93 -1.38
C VAL A 115 -4.42 12.37 0.00
N VAL A 116 -5.73 12.35 0.26
CA VAL A 116 -6.28 12.68 1.59
C VAL A 116 -5.90 11.64 2.64
N VAL A 117 -6.11 10.36 2.36
CA VAL A 117 -5.79 9.27 3.30
C VAL A 117 -4.29 9.22 3.59
N ILE A 118 -3.46 9.19 2.56
CA ILE A 118 -2.00 9.12 2.70
C ILE A 118 -1.47 10.42 3.35
N GLY A 119 -2.01 11.58 2.97
CA GLY A 119 -1.65 12.86 3.56
C GLY A 119 -1.92 12.91 5.07
N ARG A 120 -3.06 12.39 5.53
CA ARG A 120 -3.39 12.31 6.96
C ARG A 120 -2.41 11.44 7.74
N ASP A 121 -2.06 10.28 7.18
CA ASP A 121 -1.05 9.41 7.77
C ASP A 121 0.30 10.10 7.92
N LEU A 122 0.73 10.80 6.87
CA LEU A 122 1.98 11.57 6.88
C LEU A 122 1.93 12.75 7.86
N ALA A 123 0.77 13.39 8.03
CA ALA A 123 0.57 14.46 9.00
C ALA A 123 0.65 13.91 10.45
N ALA A 124 -0.08 12.82 10.73
CA ALA A 124 -0.08 12.16 12.02
C ALA A 124 1.32 11.67 12.42
N ALA A 125 2.09 11.12 11.46
CA ALA A 125 3.47 10.70 11.69
C ALA A 125 4.42 11.87 12.06
N ARG A 126 4.03 13.11 11.75
CA ARG A 126 4.77 14.34 12.12
C ARG A 126 4.22 15.01 13.37
N GLY A 127 3.16 14.47 13.98
CA GLY A 127 2.47 15.09 15.11
C GLY A 127 1.74 16.38 14.75
N ALA A 128 1.35 16.54 13.47
CA ALA A 128 0.62 17.72 13.01
C ALA A 128 -0.84 17.70 13.48
N ASP A 129 -1.39 18.87 13.79
CA ASP A 129 -2.78 19.01 14.20
C ASP A 129 -3.75 18.76 13.03
N ALA A 130 -4.98 18.32 13.34
CA ALA A 130 -6.01 18.05 12.34
C ALA A 130 -6.42 19.28 11.51
N THR A 131 -6.10 20.49 11.99
CA THR A 131 -6.36 21.76 11.31
C THR A 131 -5.25 22.16 10.34
N GLU A 132 -4.09 21.51 10.39
CA GLU A 132 -2.98 21.79 9.49
C GLU A 132 -3.26 21.28 8.07
N PRO A 133 -2.77 21.98 7.03
CA PRO A 133 -2.85 21.47 5.67
C PRO A 133 -2.15 20.12 5.53
N LEU A 134 -2.77 19.19 4.80
CA LEU A 134 -2.16 17.89 4.55
C LEU A 134 -0.82 18.04 3.82
N PRO A 135 0.21 17.30 4.25
CA PRO A 135 1.50 17.30 3.56
C PRO A 135 1.37 16.72 2.16
N PRO A 136 2.27 17.10 1.23
CA PRO A 136 2.32 16.48 -0.08
C PRO A 136 2.58 14.97 -0.01
N VAL A 137 1.94 14.23 -0.90
CA VAL A 137 2.14 12.79 -1.07
C VAL A 137 3.11 12.54 -2.23
N PRO A 138 4.15 11.69 -2.07
CA PRO A 138 5.00 11.30 -3.19
C PRO A 138 4.20 10.58 -4.27
N ARG A 139 4.32 11.03 -5.52
CA ARG A 139 3.64 10.41 -6.67
C ARG A 139 3.93 8.91 -6.82
N PRO A 140 5.16 8.40 -6.63
CA PRO A 140 5.41 6.96 -6.72
C PRO A 140 4.57 6.16 -5.70
N LEU A 141 4.54 6.61 -4.44
CA LEU A 141 3.73 5.99 -3.38
C LEU A 141 2.24 5.98 -3.74
N LEU A 142 1.75 7.10 -4.29
CA LEU A 142 0.36 7.23 -4.71
C LEU A 142 -0.01 6.25 -5.83
N VAL A 143 0.83 6.16 -6.87
CA VAL A 143 0.63 5.23 -7.98
C VAL A 143 0.67 3.78 -7.50
N ASP A 144 1.65 3.42 -6.69
CA ASP A 144 1.80 2.05 -6.18
C ASP A 144 0.59 1.67 -5.30
N ALA A 145 0.11 2.59 -4.44
CA ALA A 145 -1.06 2.37 -3.62
C ALA A 145 -2.34 2.20 -4.47
N MET A 146 -2.51 2.99 -5.53
CA MET A 146 -3.63 2.83 -6.46
C MET A 146 -3.59 1.48 -7.19
N MET A 147 -2.38 1.00 -7.53
CA MET A 147 -2.25 -0.30 -8.17
C MET A 147 -2.70 -1.44 -7.26
N VAL A 148 -2.26 -1.40 -6.00
CA VAL A 148 -2.56 -2.46 -5.02
C VAL A 148 -3.98 -2.37 -4.50
N LEU A 149 -4.40 -1.20 -4.02
CA LEU A 149 -5.67 -1.03 -3.32
C LEU A 149 -6.81 -0.79 -4.31
N GLY A 150 -6.56 -0.03 -5.37
CA GLY A 150 -7.56 0.32 -6.38
C GLY A 150 -7.71 -0.74 -7.47
N GLY A 151 -6.78 -1.69 -7.55
CA GLY A 151 -6.79 -2.76 -8.54
C GLY A 151 -6.59 -2.29 -9.99
N VAL A 152 -6.00 -1.10 -10.19
CA VAL A 152 -5.71 -0.53 -11.52
C VAL A 152 -4.27 -0.78 -11.93
N ASP A 153 -3.98 -0.84 -13.23
CA ASP A 153 -2.59 -0.90 -13.68
C ASP A 153 -1.90 0.48 -13.63
N ARG A 154 -0.57 0.48 -13.78
CA ARG A 154 0.23 1.72 -13.75
C ARG A 154 -0.20 2.75 -14.81
N PRO A 155 -0.41 2.38 -16.09
CA PRO A 155 -0.92 3.31 -17.10
C PRO A 155 -2.25 3.95 -16.70
N THR A 156 -3.18 3.16 -16.17
CA THR A 156 -4.51 3.63 -15.72
C THR A 156 -4.37 4.57 -14.52
N ALA A 157 -3.59 4.22 -13.50
CA ALA A 157 -3.29 5.11 -12.36
C ALA A 157 -2.67 6.44 -12.82
N ALA A 158 -1.75 6.39 -13.78
CA ALA A 158 -1.15 7.60 -14.34
C ALA A 158 -2.16 8.46 -15.14
N SER A 159 -3.10 7.84 -15.85
CA SER A 159 -4.19 8.55 -16.53
C SER A 159 -5.12 9.22 -15.52
N LEU A 160 -5.58 8.48 -14.51
CA LEU A 160 -6.43 9.00 -13.44
C LEU A 160 -5.81 10.19 -12.72
N LEU A 161 -4.51 10.15 -12.44
CA LEU A 161 -3.77 11.28 -11.87
C LEU A 161 -3.76 12.50 -12.80
N ARG A 162 -3.57 12.28 -14.10
CA ARG A 162 -3.60 13.37 -15.10
C ARG A 162 -4.98 14.01 -15.16
N ASP A 163 -6.04 13.20 -15.17
CA ASP A 163 -7.42 13.67 -15.24
C ASP A 163 -7.81 14.42 -13.96
N ALA A 164 -7.42 13.92 -12.79
CA ALA A 164 -7.62 14.61 -11.51
C ALA A 164 -6.87 15.95 -11.44
N HIS A 165 -5.67 16.02 -12.03
CA HIS A 165 -4.91 17.25 -12.13
C HIS A 165 -5.57 18.26 -13.07
N HIS A 166 -6.00 17.84 -14.26
CA HIS A 166 -6.74 18.72 -15.20
C HIS A 166 -8.06 19.20 -14.62
N GLY A 167 -8.76 18.34 -13.88
CA GLY A 167 -9.98 18.67 -13.13
C GLY A 167 -9.73 19.53 -11.89
N ARG A 168 -8.48 19.94 -11.61
CA ARG A 168 -8.09 20.78 -10.45
C ARG A 168 -8.52 20.20 -9.10
N ARG A 169 -8.67 18.88 -8.99
CA ARG A 169 -8.93 18.17 -7.72
C ARG A 169 -7.63 17.85 -6.99
N ILE A 170 -6.56 17.68 -7.74
CA ILE A 170 -5.18 17.59 -7.24
C ILE A 170 -4.25 18.55 -7.98
N ARG A 171 -3.11 18.84 -7.35
CA ARG A 171 -1.96 19.51 -7.95
C ARG A 171 -0.77 18.58 -7.93
N VAL A 172 0.01 18.54 -9.02
CA VAL A 172 1.22 17.71 -9.15
C VAL A 172 2.39 18.62 -9.48
N GLU A 173 3.44 18.63 -8.66
CA GLU A 173 4.62 19.48 -8.87
C GLU A 173 5.92 18.76 -8.47
N PRO A 174 6.96 18.79 -9.33
CA PRO A 174 6.94 19.26 -10.72
C PRO A 174 6.17 18.30 -11.65
N VAL A 175 5.32 18.81 -12.55
CA VAL A 175 4.39 18.00 -13.38
C VAL A 175 5.09 16.87 -14.15
N GLN A 176 6.26 17.14 -14.73
CA GLN A 176 7.00 16.18 -15.57
C GLN A 176 7.91 15.24 -14.79
N ASN A 177 8.04 15.43 -13.46
CA ASN A 177 8.93 14.60 -12.65
C ASN A 177 8.21 13.30 -12.21
N PRO A 178 8.78 12.11 -12.45
CA PRO A 178 8.22 10.87 -11.91
C PRO A 178 8.18 10.85 -10.37
N ASN A 179 9.11 11.58 -9.72
CA ASN A 179 9.21 11.74 -8.27
C ASN A 179 8.52 13.04 -7.78
N ALA A 180 7.51 13.51 -8.51
CA ALA A 180 6.72 14.67 -8.12
C ALA A 180 6.00 14.46 -6.78
N TYR A 181 5.61 15.56 -6.18
CA TYR A 181 4.69 15.60 -5.05
C TYR A 181 3.27 15.91 -5.54
N VAL A 182 2.29 15.40 -4.80
CA VAL A 182 0.87 15.54 -5.10
C VAL A 182 0.15 16.16 -3.89
N TRP A 183 -0.66 17.18 -4.15
CA TRP A 183 -1.49 17.86 -3.14
C TRP A 183 -2.96 17.76 -3.52
N VAL A 184 -3.84 17.71 -2.54
CA VAL A 184 -5.27 17.93 -2.77
C VAL A 184 -5.53 19.44 -2.88
N THR A 185 -6.24 19.85 -3.92
CA THR A 185 -6.59 21.26 -4.16
C THR A 185 -8.00 21.59 -3.73
N ASP A 186 -8.87 20.58 -3.67
CA ASP A 186 -10.26 20.72 -3.26
C ASP A 186 -10.38 21.01 -1.73
N PRO A 187 -10.94 22.17 -1.33
CA PRO A 187 -11.09 22.54 0.07
C PRO A 187 -12.13 21.70 0.84
N ASP A 188 -13.06 21.03 0.16
CA ASP A 188 -14.07 20.18 0.80
C ASP A 188 -13.47 18.82 1.15
N LEU A 189 -12.59 18.29 0.31
CA LEU A 189 -11.80 17.09 0.60
C LEU A 189 -10.77 17.30 1.70
N ARG A 190 -10.28 18.53 1.89
CA ARG A 190 -9.39 18.88 3.02
C ARG A 190 -10.09 18.79 4.38
N ARG A 191 -11.40 19.07 4.43
CA ARG A 191 -12.15 19.26 5.67
C ARG A 191 -12.86 18.04 6.21
N GLN A 192 -13.02 16.95 5.44
CA GLN A 192 -13.81 15.81 5.92
C GLN A 192 -13.21 15.20 7.20
N PRO A 193 -13.82 15.39 8.39
CA PRO A 193 -13.35 14.68 9.57
C PRO A 193 -13.56 13.18 9.37
N GLU A 194 -12.70 12.35 9.96
CA GLU A 194 -12.94 10.91 9.98
C GLU A 194 -14.25 10.65 10.69
N THR A 195 -15.31 10.36 9.94
CA THR A 195 -16.51 9.78 10.52
C THR A 195 -16.13 8.36 10.93
N THR A 196 -15.76 8.21 12.20
CA THR A 196 -15.78 6.92 12.86
C THR A 196 -17.20 6.40 12.70
N LYS A 197 -17.36 5.38 11.85
CA LYS A 197 -18.63 4.69 11.67
C LYS A 197 -18.84 3.88 12.96
N THR A 198 -19.32 4.56 14.01
CA THR A 198 -19.74 3.90 15.24
C THR A 198 -20.90 3.00 14.87
N ASP A 199 -20.65 1.70 14.95
CA ASP A 199 -21.61 0.63 14.82
C ASP A 199 -22.60 0.74 16.00
N ASP A 200 -23.69 1.47 15.81
CA ASP A 200 -24.76 1.58 16.80
C ASP A 200 -25.65 0.34 16.71
N GLY A 201 -25.08 -0.77 17.17
CA GLY A 201 -25.74 -2.05 17.35
C GLY A 201 -26.78 -1.99 18.46
N ARG A 202 -28.01 -1.63 18.09
CA ARG A 202 -29.27 -2.27 18.47
C ARG A 202 -29.31 -2.91 19.88
N ALA A 203 -29.76 -2.14 20.88
CA ALA A 203 -30.23 -2.70 22.15
C ALA A 203 -31.76 -2.87 22.14
N VAL A 204 -32.16 -4.06 22.56
CA VAL A 204 -33.49 -4.67 22.53
C VAL A 204 -34.42 -4.03 23.58
N SER A 205 -35.67 -3.76 23.22
CA SER A 205 -36.73 -3.37 24.16
C SER A 205 -37.12 -4.55 25.07
N PRO A 206 -37.21 -4.39 26.40
CA PRO A 206 -37.85 -5.39 27.25
C PRO A 206 -39.37 -5.19 27.25
N THR A 207 -40.04 -6.30 26.99
CA THR A 207 -41.49 -6.53 27.06
C THR A 207 -42.05 -6.18 28.44
N GLY A 208 -43.18 -5.46 28.46
CA GLY A 208 -44.09 -5.37 29.61
C GLY A 208 -45.29 -6.28 29.40
#